data_AF-W5SXK7-F1
#
_entry.id   AF-W5SXK7-F1
#
_cell.length_a   1.000
_cell.length_b   1.000
_cell.length_c   1.000
_cell.angle_alpha   90.00
_cell.angle_beta   90.00
_cell.angle_gamma   90.00
#
_symmetry.space_group_name_H-M   'P 1'
#
loop_
_entity.id
_entity.type
_entity.pdbx_description
1 polymer ?
#
loop_
_entity_poly.entity_id
_entity_poly.type
_entity_poly.pdbx_seq_one_letter_code
_entity_poly.pdbx_strand_id
1 'polypeptide(L)'
;MKKNGQEPVKLKTLQSYLYKLKKVLGVTINYYRHLGVNMGTEIHYELKYSKQECYRIINKHFREKKEEKHKNRVNTYLEKTCNQNSSVKKEECLHNTYNKKEEDKNKQSIERLQIEKYA
;
A
#
# COMPACT_ATOMS: atom_id res chain seq x y z
N MET A 1 -16.11 4.44 31.81
CA MET A 1 -15.51 4.97 30.56
C MET A 1 -16.37 4.55 29.37
N LYS A 2 -16.97 5.49 28.63
CA LYS A 2 -17.67 5.16 27.37
C LYS A 2 -16.62 4.75 26.33
N LYS A 3 -16.76 3.56 25.74
CA LYS A 3 -15.94 3.13 24.61
C LYS A 3 -16.44 3.87 23.36
N ASN A 4 -15.53 4.39 22.54
CA ASN A 4 -15.85 5.12 21.30
C ASN A 4 -16.35 4.19 20.17
N GLY A 5 -17.16 3.18 20.49
CA GLY A 5 -17.66 2.19 19.52
C GLY A 5 -16.60 1.24 18.95
N GLN A 6 -15.39 1.21 19.50
CA GLN A 6 -14.31 0.34 19.03
C GLN A 6 -14.35 -1.03 19.72
N GLU A 7 -14.14 -2.09 18.93
CA GLU A 7 -14.03 -3.45 19.43
C GLU A 7 -12.84 -3.62 20.39
N PRO A 8 -12.94 -4.55 21.37
CA PRO A 8 -11.83 -4.86 22.25
C PRO A 8 -10.64 -5.43 21.47
N VAL A 9 -9.50 -4.75 21.51
CA VAL A 9 -8.27 -5.16 20.82
C VAL A 9 -7.34 -5.90 21.79
N LYS A 10 -6.60 -6.89 21.30
CA LYS A 10 -5.54 -7.57 22.07
C LYS A 10 -4.47 -6.56 22.52
N LEU A 11 -4.05 -6.64 23.79
CA LEU A 11 -3.01 -5.76 24.37
C LEU A 11 -1.72 -5.67 23.54
N LYS A 12 -1.26 -6.81 22.99
CA LYS A 12 -0.08 -6.86 22.10
C LYS A 12 -0.21 -5.95 20.87
N THR A 13 -1.41 -5.87 20.31
CA THR A 13 -1.70 -5.06 19.14
C THR A 13 -1.65 -3.57 19.48
N LEU A 14 -2.20 -3.17 20.63
CA LEU A 14 -2.15 -1.77 21.09
C LEU A 14 -0.71 -1.31 21.37
N GLN A 15 0.10 -2.14 22.04
CA GLN A 15 1.51 -1.87 22.28
C GLN A 15 2.29 -1.71 20.97
N SER A 16 2.04 -2.57 19.97
CA SER A 16 2.66 -2.46 18.65
C SER A 16 2.31 -1.14 17.95
N TYR A 17 1.04 -0.69 18.04
CA TYR A 17 0.63 0.59 17.48
C TYR A 17 1.32 1.77 18.16
N LEU A 18 1.30 1.80 19.49
CA LEU A 18 1.96 2.86 20.26
C LEU A 18 3.48 2.88 19.98
N TYR A 19 4.12 1.72 19.89
CA TYR A 19 5.52 1.63 19.49
C TYR A 19 5.78 2.28 18.12
N LYS A 20 4.96 1.96 17.11
CA LYS A 20 5.10 2.53 15.76
C LYS A 20 4.89 4.05 15.76
N LEU A 21 3.89 4.54 16.49
CA LEU A 21 3.61 5.98 16.59
C LEU A 21 4.78 6.76 17.21
N LYS A 22 5.45 6.21 18.23
CA LYS A 22 6.62 6.83 18.87
C LYS A 22 7.90 6.66 18.05
N LYS A 23 8.21 5.43 17.63
CA LYS A 23 9.52 5.08 17.06
C LYS A 23 9.62 5.30 15.55
N VAL A 24 8.57 4.98 14.81
CA VAL A 24 8.58 5.10 13.34
C VAL A 24 8.13 6.49 12.92
N LEU A 25 7.04 6.98 13.51
CA LEU A 25 6.42 8.24 13.12
C LEU A 25 6.86 9.44 13.96
N GLY A 26 7.35 9.21 15.19
CA GLY A 26 7.80 10.29 16.07
C GLY A 26 6.72 11.27 16.52
N VAL A 27 5.44 10.92 16.36
CA VAL A 27 4.30 11.82 16.61
C VAL A 27 3.81 11.77 18.06
N THR A 28 4.14 10.71 18.80
CA THR A 28 3.71 10.56 20.20
C THR A 28 4.87 10.39 21.15
N ILE A 29 4.68 10.87 22.38
CA ILE A 29 5.53 10.61 23.53
C ILE A 29 4.78 9.59 24.38
N ASN A 30 5.27 8.36 24.39
CA ASN A 30 4.68 7.28 25.19
C ASN A 30 5.60 6.95 26.35
N TYR A 31 5.02 6.73 27.53
CA TYR A 31 5.72 6.23 28.70
C TYR A 31 4.89 5.17 29.42
N TYR A 32 5.57 4.32 30.16
CA TYR A 32 4.98 3.20 30.89
C TYR A 32 5.13 3.47 32.38
N ARG A 33 4.04 3.32 33.12
CA ARG A 33 4.04 3.44 34.58
C ARG A 33 3.68 2.09 35.17
N HIS A 34 4.64 1.48 35.89
CA HIS A 34 4.38 0.25 36.63
C HIS A 34 3.56 0.56 37.88
N LEU A 35 2.43 -0.11 38.06
CA LEU A 35 1.50 0.14 39.17
C LEU A 35 1.79 -0.72 40.42
N GLY A 36 2.78 -1.62 40.34
CA GLY A 36 3.17 -2.53 41.41
C GLY A 36 3.01 -4.00 41.03
N VAL A 37 3.46 -4.89 41.91
CA VAL A 37 3.65 -6.34 41.65
C VAL A 37 2.38 -7.04 41.12
N ASN A 38 1.19 -6.63 41.57
CA ASN A 38 -0.09 -7.26 41.21
C ASN A 38 -1.04 -6.37 40.40
N MET A 39 -0.64 -5.12 40.08
CA MET A 39 -1.54 -4.12 39.48
C MET A 39 -1.26 -3.84 37.99
N GLY A 40 -0.23 -4.48 37.42
CA GLY A 40 0.09 -4.37 35.99
C GLY A 40 0.83 -3.08 35.61
N THR A 41 0.73 -2.68 34.34
CA THR A 41 1.41 -1.50 33.78
C THR A 41 0.41 -0.61 33.08
N GLU A 42 0.39 0.67 33.45
CA GLU A 42 -0.40 1.69 32.79
C GLU A 42 0.40 2.26 31.61
N ILE A 43 -0.27 2.45 30.48
CA ILE A 43 0.34 2.99 29.27
C ILE A 43 -0.24 4.37 29.03
N HIS A 44 0.62 5.38 29.11
CA HIS A 44 0.27 6.76 28.81
C HIS A 44 0.82 7.14 27.44
N TYR A 45 0.01 7.83 26.65
CA TYR A 45 0.43 8.37 25.35
C TYR A 45 -0.02 9.82 25.24
N GLU A 46 0.88 10.66 24.77
CA GLU A 46 0.62 12.07 24.50
C GLU A 46 1.04 12.42 23.08
N LEU A 47 0.28 13.29 22.41
CA LEU A 47 0.67 13.80 21.11
C LEU A 47 1.78 14.84 21.30
N LYS A 48 2.88 14.68 20.57
CA LYS A 48 3.99 15.64 20.58
C LYS A 48 3.63 16.96 19.89
N TYR A 49 2.69 16.92 18.94
CA TYR A 49 2.28 18.05 18.12
C TYR A 49 0.76 18.20 18.13
N SER A 50 0.26 19.30 17.58
CA SER A 50 -1.18 19.46 17.35
C SER A 50 -1.72 18.32 16.49
N LYS A 51 -3.02 18.01 16.64
CA LYS A 51 -3.67 16.92 15.92
C LYS A 51 -3.52 17.05 14.39
N GLN A 52 -3.64 18.28 13.88
CA GLN A 52 -3.50 18.58 12.45
C GLN A 52 -2.09 18.28 11.94
N GLU A 53 -1.08 18.63 12.73
CA GLU A 53 0.32 18.41 12.36
C GLU A 53 0.68 16.92 12.40
N CYS A 54 0.17 16.19 13.40
CA CYS A 54 0.28 14.73 13.44
C CYS A 54 -0.30 14.08 12.16
N TYR A 55 -1.48 14.51 11.71
CA TYR A 55 -2.08 14.00 10.47
C TYR A 55 -1.20 14.28 9.25
N ARG A 56 -0.63 15.49 9.15
CA ARG A 56 0.29 15.85 8.05
C ARG A 56 1.52 14.95 8.02
N ILE A 57 2.16 14.73 9.16
CA ILE A 57 3.35 13.86 9.28
C ILE A 57 3.01 12.42 8.87
N ILE A 58 1.91 11.88 9.39
CA ILE A 58 1.49 10.50 9.10
C ILE A 58 1.17 10.33 7.61
N ASN A 59 0.39 11.24 7.03
CA ASN A 59 0.01 11.17 5.63
C ASN A 59 1.22 11.32 4.70
N LYS A 60 2.18 12.18 5.06
CA LYS A 60 3.44 12.33 4.34
C LYS A 60 4.23 11.02 4.33
N HIS A 61 4.41 10.39 5.50
CA HIS A 61 5.12 9.11 5.63
C HIS A 61 4.53 8.01 4.72
N PHE A 62 3.20 7.88 4.69
CA PHE A 62 2.56 6.87 3.85
C PHE A 62 2.66 7.17 2.35
N ARG A 63 2.67 8.45 1.96
CA ARG A 63 2.89 8.86 0.57
C ARG A 63 4.29 8.50 0.10
N GLU A 64 5.31 8.86 0.87
CA GLU A 64 6.71 8.54 0.58
C GLU A 64 6.92 7.02 0.49
N LYS A 65 6.35 6.26 1.43
CA LYS A 65 6.43 4.79 1.42
C LYS A 65 5.77 4.16 0.20
N LYS A 66 4.71 4.77 -0.33
CA LYS A 66 4.04 4.30 -1.56
C LYS A 66 4.92 4.54 -2.78
N GLU A 67 5.53 5.72 -2.87
CA GLU A 67 6.46 6.08 -3.94
C GLU A 67 7.72 5.21 -3.93
N GLU A 68 8.31 4.97 -2.76
CA GLU A 68 9.47 4.09 -2.58
C GLU A 68 9.17 2.66 -3.07
N LYS A 69 8.02 2.09 -2.67
CA LYS A 69 7.58 0.78 -3.15
C LYS A 69 7.41 0.74 -4.67
N HIS A 70 6.88 1.81 -5.26
CA HIS A 70 6.74 1.90 -6.70
C HIS A 70 8.11 1.91 -7.40
N LYS A 71 9.05 2.75 -6.92
CA LYS A 71 10.43 2.79 -7.43
C LYS A 71 11.12 1.42 -7.32
N ASN A 72 11.01 0.75 -6.17
CA ASN A 72 11.59 -0.58 -5.98
C ASN A 72 10.99 -1.62 -6.95
N ARG A 73 9.68 -1.56 -7.21
CA ARG A 73 9.04 -2.44 -8.20
C ARG A 73 9.52 -2.17 -9.63
N VAL A 74 9.69 -0.91 -10.00
CA VAL A 74 10.22 -0.53 -11.34
C VAL A 74 11.68 -0.97 -11.48
N ASN A 75 12.52 -0.70 -10.49
CA ASN A 75 13.93 -1.08 -10.50
C ASN A 75 14.11 -2.60 -10.57
N THR A 76 13.37 -3.37 -9.77
CA THR A 76 13.42 -4.84 -9.83
C THR A 76 12.92 -5.40 -11.16
N TYR A 77 11.98 -4.74 -11.83
CA TYR A 77 11.59 -5.10 -13.19
C TYR A 77 12.73 -4.81 -14.19
N LEU A 78 13.30 -3.60 -14.15
CA LEU A 78 14.42 -3.21 -15.02
C LEU A 78 15.64 -4.12 -14.83
N GLU A 79 16.03 -4.43 -13.58
CA GLU A 79 17.13 -5.37 -13.28
C GLU A 79 16.88 -6.74 -13.90
N LYS A 80 15.65 -7.26 -13.81
CA LYS A 80 15.29 -8.55 -14.43
C LYS A 80 15.38 -8.47 -15.96
N THR A 81 14.85 -7.42 -16.57
CA THR A 81 14.87 -7.27 -18.04
C THR A 81 16.28 -7.02 -18.58
N CYS A 82 17.08 -6.19 -17.90
CA CYS A 82 18.45 -5.87 -18.31
C CYS A 82 19.41 -7.07 -18.12
N ASN A 83 19.23 -7.87 -17.06
CA ASN A 83 20.03 -9.08 -16.83
C ASN A 83 19.62 -10.26 -17.72
N GLN A 84 18.39 -10.24 -18.27
CA GLN A 84 17.92 -11.21 -19.27
C GLN A 84 18.49 -10.96 -20.68
N ASN A 85 19.37 -9.97 -20.86
CA ASN A 85 20.19 -9.82 -22.06
C ASN A 85 21.32 -10.88 -22.17
N SER A 86 21.22 -12.00 -21.46
CA SER A 86 21.95 -13.23 -21.79
C SER A 86 21.33 -13.87 -23.04
N SER A 87 21.68 -13.33 -24.20
CA SER A 87 21.80 -14.06 -25.47
C SER A 87 20.67 -15.01 -25.89
N VAL A 88 19.40 -14.75 -25.58
CA VAL A 88 18.32 -15.44 -26.29
C VAL A 88 18.13 -14.68 -27.59
N LYS A 89 18.55 -15.31 -28.71
CA LYS A 89 18.26 -14.85 -30.08
C LYS A 89 16.86 -14.27 -30.08
N LYS A 90 16.69 -13.07 -30.64
CA LYS A 90 15.40 -12.50 -31.00
C LYS A 90 14.73 -13.43 -32.00
N GLU A 91 14.19 -14.53 -31.53
CA GLU A 91 13.28 -15.36 -32.29
C GLU A 91 12.00 -14.52 -32.31
N GLU A 92 11.87 -13.76 -33.38
CA GLU A 92 10.71 -12.93 -33.66
C GLU A 92 9.47 -13.77 -33.40
N CYS A 93 8.61 -13.33 -32.48
CA CYS A 93 7.31 -13.97 -32.27
C CYS A 93 6.53 -13.92 -33.60
N LEU A 94 6.57 -15.01 -34.36
CA LEU A 94 5.80 -15.23 -35.59
C LEU A 94 4.31 -15.46 -35.29
N HIS A 95 3.68 -14.62 -34.44
CA HIS A 95 2.26 -14.77 -34.09
C HIS A 95 1.36 -13.58 -34.51
N ASN A 96 1.90 -12.58 -35.20
CA ASN A 96 1.13 -11.38 -35.54
C ASN A 96 0.27 -11.47 -36.82
N THR A 97 0.27 -12.58 -37.55
CA THR A 97 -0.56 -12.73 -38.76
C THR A 97 -1.95 -13.30 -38.50
N TYR A 98 -2.17 -14.03 -37.40
CA TYR A 98 -3.50 -14.60 -37.10
C TYR A 98 -4.43 -13.60 -36.40
N ASN A 99 -3.91 -12.77 -35.49
CA ASN A 99 -4.71 -11.80 -34.71
C ASN A 99 -5.34 -10.68 -35.53
N LYS A 100 -4.74 -10.25 -36.67
CA LYS A 100 -5.34 -9.19 -37.51
C LYS A 100 -6.70 -9.57 -38.08
N LYS A 101 -6.90 -10.85 -38.46
CA LYS A 101 -8.19 -11.32 -38.99
C LYS A 101 -9.27 -11.45 -37.89
N GLU A 102 -8.87 -11.64 -36.65
CA GLU A 102 -9.77 -11.79 -35.50
C GLU A 102 -10.15 -10.43 -34.91
N GLU A 103 -9.21 -9.47 -34.87
CA GLU A 103 -9.47 -8.08 -34.47
C GLU A 103 -10.46 -7.37 -35.40
N ASP A 104 -10.34 -7.53 -36.72
CA ASP A 104 -11.25 -6.89 -37.67
C ASP A 104 -12.68 -7.44 -37.57
N LYS A 105 -12.83 -8.76 -37.31
CA LYS A 105 -14.15 -9.38 -37.06
C LYS A 105 -14.77 -8.92 -35.74
N ASN A 106 -13.96 -8.77 -34.69
CA ASN A 106 -14.43 -8.30 -33.39
C ASN A 106 -14.77 -6.81 -33.37
N LYS A 107 -14.10 -5.96 -34.16
CA LYS A 107 -14.50 -4.55 -34.31
C LYS A 107 -15.87 -4.41 -34.93
N GLN A 108 -16.15 -5.14 -36.02
CA GLN A 108 -17.46 -5.10 -36.69
C GLN A 108 -18.62 -5.59 -35.81
N SER A 109 -18.37 -6.54 -34.89
CA SER A 109 -19.41 -7.01 -33.96
C SER A 109 -19.66 -5.98 -32.85
N ILE A 110 -18.60 -5.35 -32.33
CA ILE A 110 -18.71 -4.29 -31.31
C ILE A 110 -19.43 -3.06 -31.87
N GLU A 111 -19.13 -2.64 -33.10
CA GLU A 111 -19.80 -1.50 -33.76
C GLU A 111 -21.31 -1.75 -33.95
N ARG A 112 -21.70 -2.97 -34.37
CA ARG A 112 -23.12 -3.34 -34.47
C ARG A 112 -23.84 -3.32 -33.13
N LEU A 113 -23.21 -3.85 -32.09
CA LEU A 113 -23.77 -3.86 -30.72
C LEU A 113 -23.90 -2.44 -30.14
N GLN A 114 -23.00 -1.52 -30.51
CA GLN A 114 -23.11 -0.11 -30.12
C GLN A 114 -24.27 0.57 -30.83
N ILE A 115 -24.47 0.33 -32.13
CA ILE A 115 -25.60 0.88 -32.89
C ILE A 115 -26.94 0.39 -32.31
N GLU A 116 -27.07 -0.90 -31.96
CA GLU A 116 -28.29 -1.43 -31.31
C GLU A 116 -28.56 -0.84 -29.92
N LYS A 117 -27.51 -0.51 -29.16
CA LYS A 117 -27.66 0.02 -27.80
C LYS A 117 -28.09 1.49 -27.77
N TYR A 118 -27.74 2.24 -28.81
CA TYR A 118 -27.97 3.69 -28.90
C TYR A 118 -28.93 4.10 -30.02
N ALA A 119 -29.63 3.15 -30.65
CA ALA A 119 -30.80 3.38 -31.50
C ALA A 119 -32.07 3.60 -30.66
#